data_AF-A0A6S6PJM2-F1
#
_entry.id   AF-A0A6S6PJM2-F1
#
_cell.length_a   1.000
_cell.length_b   1.000
_cell.length_c   1.000
_cell.angle_alpha   90.00
_cell.angle_beta   90.00
_cell.angle_gamma   90.00
#
_symmetry.space_group_name_H-M   'P 1'
#
loop_
_entity.id
_entity.type
_entity.pdbx_description
1 polymer ?
#
loop_
_entity_poly.entity_id
_entity_poly.type
_entity_poly.pdbx_seq_one_letter_code
_entity_poly.pdbx_strand_id
1 'polypeptide(L)'
;MARRIYVVTLLICAAANGTSGTGIRFIKTALGQGYSGQRPIPGHGRHHYRFHVIALNNPVPDTIKTKDRVLQAIRRHGIARGTLTGVYPRP
;
A
#
# COMPACT_ATOMS: atom_id res chain seq x y z
N MET A 1 -0.57 27.78 4.75
CA MET A 1 0.24 26.60 5.14
C MET A 1 -0.09 25.43 4.23
N ALA A 2 0.83 24.99 3.37
CA ALA A 2 0.62 23.87 2.47
C ALA A 2 0.61 22.54 3.25
N ARG A 3 -0.56 21.90 3.37
CA ARG A 3 -0.70 20.58 3.99
C ARG A 3 -0.09 19.55 3.02
N ARG A 4 1.07 18.99 3.38
CA ARG A 4 1.71 17.90 2.62
C ARG A 4 0.88 16.62 2.79
N ILE A 5 0.44 16.04 1.67
CA ILE A 5 -0.32 14.78 1.63
C ILE A 5 0.67 13.65 1.33
N TYR A 6 0.81 12.71 2.27
CA TYR A 6 1.62 11.51 2.06
C TYR A 6 0.72 10.38 1.58
N VAL A 7 0.88 10.00 0.31
CA VAL A 7 0.12 8.91 -0.32
C VAL A 7 0.77 7.59 0.08
N VAL A 8 0.00 6.60 0.56
CA VAL A 8 0.42 5.21 0.76
C VAL A 8 -0.51 4.30 -0.03
N THR A 9 -0.09 3.79 -1.19
CA THR A 9 -0.85 2.77 -1.91
C THR A 9 -0.62 1.42 -1.22
N LEU A 10 -1.67 0.79 -0.71
CA LEU A 10 -1.73 -0.65 -0.53
C LEU A 10 -1.88 -1.35 -1.89
N LEU A 11 -0.83 -1.14 -2.70
CA LEU A 11 -0.15 -2.12 -3.50
C LEU A 11 1.35 -1.92 -3.23
N ILE A 12 1.73 -1.94 -1.95
CA ILE A 12 3.07 -1.60 -1.43
C ILE A 12 3.79 -0.52 -2.26
N CYS A 13 3.25 0.69 -2.41
CA CYS A 13 4.00 1.86 -2.91
C CYS A 13 3.17 3.13 -2.91
N ALA A 14 3.48 4.11 -2.07
CA ALA A 14 3.42 5.48 -2.56
C ALA A 14 4.36 6.42 -1.79
N ALA A 15 4.86 7.38 -2.55
CA ALA A 15 5.31 8.69 -2.11
C ALA A 15 5.19 9.65 -3.30
N ALA A 16 4.89 10.91 -3.02
CA ALA A 16 4.97 11.99 -3.99
C ALA A 16 6.12 12.91 -3.59
N ASN A 17 7.24 12.80 -4.31
CA ASN A 17 7.91 13.91 -4.99
C ASN A 17 9.05 13.35 -5.86
N GLY A 18 9.03 13.69 -7.15
CA GLY A 18 10.22 13.69 -8.01
C GLY A 18 10.67 12.34 -8.59
N THR A 19 10.74 12.32 -9.92
CA THR A 19 11.53 11.45 -10.79
C THR A 19 12.64 10.64 -10.10
N SER A 20 12.50 9.30 -10.09
CA SER A 20 13.52 8.30 -9.70
C SER A 20 14.45 8.70 -8.54
N GLY A 21 13.95 8.83 -7.30
CA GLY A 21 14.79 9.12 -6.13
C GLY A 21 14.05 9.21 -4.79
N THR A 22 14.62 8.60 -3.75
CA THR A 22 14.54 9.04 -2.33
C THR A 22 13.15 9.39 -1.74
N GLY A 23 12.14 8.55 -1.92
CA GLY A 23 10.83 8.77 -1.25
C GLY A 23 9.95 7.54 -1.09
N ILE A 24 10.14 6.49 -1.89
CA ILE A 24 9.30 5.30 -1.89
C ILE A 24 10.01 4.16 -1.16
N ARG A 25 9.29 3.49 -0.25
CA ARG A 25 9.82 2.36 0.50
C ARG A 25 8.90 1.15 0.44
N PHE A 26 9.47 0.02 0.01
CA PHE A 26 8.78 -1.26 0.02
C PHE A 26 8.85 -1.90 1.41
N ILE A 27 7.72 -2.43 1.86
CA ILE A 27 7.62 -3.27 3.05
C ILE A 27 7.56 -4.73 2.62
N LYS A 28 8.34 -5.59 3.26
CA LYS A 28 8.29 -7.04 3.00
C LYS A 28 6.92 -7.60 3.41
N THR A 29 6.40 -8.50 2.58
CA THR A 29 5.19 -9.28 2.83
C THR A 29 5.52 -10.77 2.88
N ALA A 30 4.51 -11.59 3.19
CA ALA A 30 4.63 -13.05 3.14
C ALA A 30 5.06 -13.57 1.76
N LEU A 31 4.78 -12.84 0.68
CA LEU A 31 5.10 -13.22 -0.69
C LEU A 31 6.39 -12.58 -1.23
N GLY A 32 7.14 -11.86 -0.39
CA GLY A 32 8.38 -11.19 -0.77
C GLY A 32 8.30 -9.66 -0.66
N GLN A 33 9.20 -8.97 -1.35
CA GLN A 33 9.27 -7.52 -1.37
C GLN A 33 8.61 -6.97 -2.64
N GLY A 34 7.77 -5.94 -2.49
CA GLY A 34 7.04 -5.36 -3.61
C GLY A 34 5.76 -6.13 -3.99
N TYR A 35 5.22 -5.82 -5.15
CA TYR A 35 3.95 -6.37 -5.62
C TYR A 35 4.12 -7.79 -6.20
N SER A 36 3.36 -8.75 -5.69
CA SER A 36 3.48 -10.17 -6.07
C SER A 36 2.45 -10.66 -7.10
N GLY A 37 1.57 -9.79 -7.59
CA GLY A 37 0.53 -10.15 -8.56
C GLY A 37 -0.66 -10.91 -7.96
N GLN A 38 -1.68 -11.14 -8.79
CA GLN A 38 -2.79 -12.02 -8.46
C GLN A 38 -2.32 -13.49 -8.49
N ARG A 39 -2.59 -14.24 -7.42
CA ARG A 39 -2.30 -15.68 -7.31
C ARG A 39 -3.51 -16.44 -6.73
N PRO A 40 -4.67 -16.44 -7.41
CA PRO A 40 -5.83 -17.20 -6.95
C PRO A 40 -5.57 -18.71 -7.02
N ILE A 41 -6.26 -19.46 -6.17
CA ILE A 41 -6.18 -20.93 -6.14
C ILE A 41 -7.05 -21.45 -7.31
N PRO A 42 -6.55 -22.38 -8.16
CA PRO A 42 -7.36 -22.99 -9.22
C PRO A 42 -8.69 -23.54 -8.69
N GLY A 43 -9.77 -23.37 -9.45
CA GLY A 43 -11.11 -23.84 -9.07
C GLY A 43 -11.78 -23.10 -7.91
N HIS A 44 -11.11 -22.14 -7.25
CA HIS A 44 -11.60 -21.49 -6.02
C HIS A 44 -12.47 -20.24 -6.29
N GLY A 45 -12.95 -20.11 -7.52
CA GLY A 45 -13.78 -18.99 -7.96
C GLY A 45 -13.02 -17.66 -8.05
N ARG A 46 -13.78 -16.56 -7.94
CA ARG A 46 -13.28 -15.21 -8.17
C ARG A 46 -12.62 -14.66 -6.90
N HIS A 47 -11.34 -14.30 -6.98
CA HIS A 47 -10.65 -13.59 -5.90
C HIS A 47 -10.75 -12.07 -6.10
N HIS A 48 -11.10 -11.36 -5.04
CA HIS A 48 -11.18 -9.89 -5.01
C HIS A 48 -9.90 -9.29 -4.44
N TYR A 49 -9.23 -8.47 -5.24
CA TYR A 49 -7.97 -7.80 -4.87
C TYR A 49 -8.26 -6.33 -4.59
N ARG A 50 -8.10 -5.90 -3.35
CA ARG A 50 -8.33 -4.51 -2.93
C ARG A 50 -7.02 -3.74 -2.91
N PHE A 51 -6.97 -2.67 -3.68
CA PHE A 51 -5.88 -1.72 -3.75
C PHE A 51 -6.33 -0.48 -3.01
N HIS A 52 -5.69 -0.17 -1.88
CA HIS A 52 -6.01 1.04 -1.13
C HIS A 52 -5.02 2.14 -1.45
N VAL A 53 -5.43 3.39 -1.37
CA VAL A 53 -4.55 4.56 -1.34
C VAL A 53 -4.93 5.36 -0.12
N ILE A 54 -4.03 5.49 0.85
CA ILE A 54 -4.27 6.20 2.10
C ILE A 54 -3.46 7.49 2.10
N ALA A 55 -4.13 8.63 2.32
CA ALA A 55 -3.45 9.89 2.62
C ALA A 55 -3.15 9.95 4.12
N LEU A 56 -1.93 10.30 4.50
CA LEU A 56 -1.54 10.57 5.89
C LEU A 56 -1.25 12.05 6.12
N ASN A 57 -1.56 12.56 7.31
CA ASN A 57 -1.17 13.90 7.77
C ASN A 57 0.22 13.97 8.40
N ASN A 58 0.83 12.81 8.71
CA ASN A 58 2.18 12.69 9.22
C ASN A 58 2.98 11.69 8.37
N PRO A 59 4.28 11.93 8.15
CA PRO A 59 5.14 10.97 7.47
C PRO A 59 5.30 9.68 8.30
N VAL A 60 5.46 8.54 7.62
CA VAL A 60 5.81 7.27 8.28
C VAL A 60 7.32 7.25 8.52
N PRO A 61 7.81 7.15 9.78
CA PRO A 61 9.25 7.09 10.05
C PRO A 61 9.95 5.95 9.31
N ASP A 62 11.18 6.18 8.86
CA ASP A 62 11.97 5.16 8.14
C ASP A 62 12.35 3.96 9.00
N THR A 63 12.30 4.10 10.32
CA THR A 63 12.49 3.01 11.29
C THR A 63 11.36 1.97 11.25
N ILE A 64 10.19 2.31 10.71
CA ILE A 64 9.06 1.37 10.57
C ILE A 64 9.29 0.45 9.37
N LYS A 65 9.74 -0.79 9.60
CA LYS A 65 10.06 -1.75 8.52
C LYS A 65 9.03 -2.86 8.30
N THR A 66 8.00 -2.99 9.15
CA THR A 66 7.03 -4.09 9.09
C THR A 66 5.64 -3.63 8.67
N LYS A 67 4.88 -4.54 8.04
CA LYS A 67 3.50 -4.29 7.60
C LYS A 67 2.61 -3.81 8.74
N ASP A 68 2.67 -4.49 9.88
CA ASP A 68 1.77 -4.19 11.00
C ASP A 68 2.03 -2.81 11.61
N ARG A 69 3.30 -2.39 11.66
CA ARG A 69 3.68 -1.04 12.09
C ARG A 69 3.24 0.03 11.10
N VAL A 70 3.29 -0.25 9.79
CA VAL A 70 2.71 0.67 8.78
C VAL A 70 1.19 0.77 8.94
N LEU A 71 0.50 -0.34 9.14
CA LEU A 71 -0.95 -0.34 9.39
C LEU A 71 -1.31 0.44 10.67
N GLN A 72 -0.48 0.35 11.71
CA GLN A 72 -0.64 1.16 12.92
C GLN A 72 -0.47 2.65 12.64
N ALA A 73 0.52 3.05 11.84
CA ALA A 73 0.70 4.44 11.44
C ALA A 73 -0.48 4.96 10.60
N ILE A 74 -0.98 4.15 9.66
CA ILE A 74 -2.19 4.45 8.87
C ILE A 74 -3.40 4.70 9.77
N ARG A 75 -3.64 3.84 10.76
CA ARG A 75 -4.77 4.00 11.70
C ARG A 75 -4.68 5.29 12.51
N ARG A 76 -3.47 5.75 12.83
CA ARG A 76 -3.23 6.95 13.65
C ARG A 76 -3.25 8.25 12.83
N HIS A 77 -2.77 8.20 11.60
CA HIS A 77 -2.46 9.40 10.80
C HIS A 77 -3.25 9.48 9.49
N GLY A 78 -4.10 8.50 9.19
CA GLY A 78 -4.92 8.45 7.98
C GLY A 78 -5.98 9.54 7.96
N ILE A 79 -6.01 10.32 6.87
CA ILE A 79 -6.96 11.43 6.66
C ILE A 79 -7.88 11.23 5.45
N ALA A 80 -7.51 10.36 4.51
CA ALA A 80 -8.38 9.99 3.39
C ALA A 80 -8.01 8.61 2.85
N ARG A 81 -8.96 7.96 2.17
CA ARG A 81 -8.77 6.66 1.53
C ARG A 81 -9.47 6.58 0.17
N GLY A 82 -8.71 6.27 -0.87
CA GLY A 82 -9.21 5.71 -2.13
C GLY A 82 -9.14 4.18 -2.10
N THR A 83 -10.05 3.50 -2.79
CA THR A 83 -9.97 2.04 -2.94
C THR A 83 -10.39 1.63 -4.35
N LEU A 84 -9.59 0.80 -4.99
CA LEU A 84 -9.93 0.10 -6.22
C LEU A 84 -10.05 -1.39 -5.91
N THR A 85 -11.08 -2.06 -6.42
CA THR A 85 -11.21 -3.53 -6.31
C THR A 85 -11.13 -4.14 -7.69
N GLY A 86 -10.09 -4.93 -7.94
CA GLY A 86 -9.97 -5.79 -9.11
C GLY A 86 -10.46 -7.20 -8.80
N VAL A 87 -10.87 -7.93 -9.82
CA VAL A 87 -11.26 -9.34 -9.68
C VAL A 87 -10.48 -10.17 -10.69
N TYR A 88 -9.91 -11.28 -10.25
CA TYR A 88 -9.17 -12.20 -11.12
C TYR A 88 -9.48 -13.65 -10.73
N PRO A 89 -10.13 -14.44 -11.60
CA PRO A 89 -10.32 -15.88 -11.41
C PRO A 89 -9.11 -16.67 -11.94
N ARG A 90 -8.94 -17.90 -11.45
CA ARG A 90 -8.13 -18.93 -12.10
C ARG A 90 -8.98 -20.19 -12.23
N PRO A 91 -9.42 -20.52 -13.46
CA PRO A 91 -10.12 -21.77 -13.72
C PRO A 91 -9.34 -22.95 -13.17
#